data_AF-A0A3C1SR61-F1
#
_entry.id   AF-A0A3C1SR61-F1
#
_cell.length_a   1.000
_cell.length_b   1.000
_cell.length_c   1.000
_cell.angle_alpha   90.00
_cell.angle_beta   90.00
_cell.angle_gamma   90.00
#
_symmetry.space_group_name_H-M   'P 1'
#
loop_
_entity.id
_entity.type
_entity.pdbx_description
1 polymer ?
#
loop_
_entity_poly.entity_id
_entity_poly.type
_entity_poly.pdbx_seq_one_letter_code
_entity_poly.pdbx_strand_id
1 'polypeptide(L)'
;MLERLGIHLTPLTRRRFAQFRANRRGWWSLWLFLLLFGLSLGAELIANDRPLLVKYQGSFYFPVFKEYAETDFGGVFPSAANYRDPFLAGLIEQNGWMLWPPARFSHNTVNYNLPVPAPAPPSAENWLGTDDQGRDVLARLIYGLRISVLFGLLLTLTSSVIGVAAGAVQGYFGGRVDLLFQRFLEIWGGLPQLFILIIVSSVVTPGFWTLLLVLMLFSWTSLVGVVRAEFLRARNFDYVRAARALGMTDGRIMIKHVLPNAMVATLTFMPFILSGSIVALTALDFLGLGLPPGS
;
A
#
# COMPACT_ATOMS: atom_id res chain seq x y z
N MET A 1 12.60 19.68 -15.91
CA MET A 1 11.46 19.33 -15.03
C MET A 1 11.90 19.28 -13.56
N LEU A 2 12.82 18.42 -13.13
CA LEU A 2 13.29 18.38 -11.73
C LEU A 2 14.14 19.58 -11.28
N GLU A 3 14.98 20.14 -12.16
CA GLU A 3 15.71 21.41 -11.85
C GLU A 3 14.77 22.63 -11.79
N ARG A 4 13.61 22.59 -12.47
CA ARG A 4 12.58 23.63 -12.36
C ARG A 4 11.80 23.56 -11.04
N LEU A 5 11.95 22.47 -10.28
CA LEU A 5 11.35 22.26 -8.96
C LEU A 5 12.35 22.53 -7.82
N GLY A 6 13.53 23.13 -8.11
CA GLY A 6 14.52 23.48 -7.09
C GLY A 6 15.31 22.31 -6.52
N ILE A 7 15.21 21.11 -7.10
CA ILE A 7 15.91 19.91 -6.63
C ILE A 7 17.31 19.86 -7.27
N HIS A 8 18.35 20.22 -6.52
CA HIS A 8 19.74 20.06 -6.95
C HIS A 8 20.17 18.59 -6.90
N LEU A 9 20.07 17.90 -8.05
CA LEU A 9 20.53 16.53 -8.18
C LEU A 9 22.06 16.49 -8.35
N THR A 10 22.72 15.60 -7.63
CA THR A 10 24.16 15.35 -7.87
C THR A 10 24.38 14.85 -9.31
N PRO A 11 25.57 15.08 -9.90
CA PRO A 11 25.88 14.62 -11.26
C PRO A 11 25.66 13.10 -11.44
N LEU A 12 25.95 12.32 -10.41
CA LEU A 12 25.74 10.87 -10.38
C LEU A 12 24.24 10.52 -10.44
N THR A 13 23.42 11.17 -9.61
CA THR A 13 21.96 10.96 -9.61
C THR A 13 21.35 11.36 -10.95
N ARG A 14 21.82 12.44 -11.57
CA ARG A 14 21.38 12.87 -12.91
C ARG A 14 21.68 11.82 -13.98
N ARG A 15 22.88 11.21 -13.94
CA ARG A 15 23.25 10.11 -14.86
C ARG A 15 22.38 8.88 -14.65
N ARG A 16 22.17 8.44 -13.40
CA ARG A 16 21.29 7.30 -13.07
C ARG A 16 19.87 7.53 -13.58
N PHE A 17 19.34 8.74 -13.40
CA PHE A 17 18.01 9.09 -13.86
C PHE A 17 17.89 9.15 -15.40
N ALA A 18 18.93 9.65 -16.09
CA ALA A 18 18.98 9.61 -17.54
C ALA A 18 19.02 8.16 -18.07
N GLN A 19 19.79 7.28 -17.44
CA GLN A 19 19.81 5.84 -17.74
C GLN A 19 18.44 5.18 -17.51
N PHE A 20 17.76 5.49 -16.41
CA PHE A 20 16.41 4.97 -16.15
C PHE A 20 15.40 5.42 -17.22
N ARG A 21 15.42 6.70 -17.61
CA ARG A 21 14.57 7.21 -18.70
C ARG A 21 14.86 6.56 -20.07
N ALA A 22 16.11 6.19 -20.32
CA ALA A 22 16.47 5.48 -21.54
C ALA A 22 15.87 4.06 -21.59
N ASN A 23 15.62 3.44 -20.43
CA ASN A 23 14.89 2.19 -20.34
C ASN A 23 13.38 2.42 -20.55
N ARG A 24 12.94 2.36 -21.81
CA ARG A 24 11.55 2.62 -22.21
C ARG A 24 10.53 1.76 -21.44
N ARG A 25 10.82 0.47 -21.23
CA ARG A 25 9.89 -0.44 -20.53
C ARG A 25 9.72 0.00 -19.07
N GLY A 26 10.83 0.21 -18.36
CA GLY A 26 10.80 0.67 -16.98
C GLY A 26 10.12 2.03 -16.82
N TRP A 27 10.36 2.96 -17.76
CA TRP A 27 9.75 4.27 -17.75
C TRP A 27 8.23 4.22 -17.94
N TRP A 28 7.73 3.46 -18.92
CA TRP A 28 6.29 3.29 -19.16
C TRP A 28 5.60 2.52 -18.03
N SER A 29 6.23 1.47 -17.50
CA SER A 29 5.70 0.72 -16.36
C SER A 29 5.57 1.61 -15.12
N LEU A 30 6.51 2.51 -14.86
CA LEU A 30 6.40 3.47 -13.76
C LEU A 30 5.20 4.41 -13.96
N TRP A 31 5.02 4.97 -15.15
CA TRP A 31 3.89 5.86 -15.41
C TRP A 31 2.54 5.14 -15.35
N LEU A 32 2.46 3.92 -15.89
CA LEU A 32 1.26 3.09 -15.79
C LEU A 32 0.93 2.79 -14.32
N PHE A 33 1.94 2.39 -13.53
CA PHE A 33 1.77 2.14 -12.10
C PHE A 33 1.33 3.40 -11.36
N LEU A 34 1.98 4.54 -11.58
CA LEU A 34 1.63 5.81 -10.94
C LEU A 34 0.24 6.29 -11.33
N LEU A 35 -0.17 6.08 -12.58
CA LEU A 35 -1.54 6.38 -13.03
C LEU A 35 -2.55 5.50 -12.31
N LEU A 36 -2.38 4.17 -12.35
CA LEU A 36 -3.30 3.22 -11.73
C LEU A 36 -3.38 3.42 -10.21
N PHE A 37 -2.24 3.63 -9.56
CA PHE A 37 -2.18 3.91 -8.13
C PHE A 37 -2.76 5.29 -7.79
N GLY A 38 -2.49 6.32 -8.60
CA GLY A 38 -3.07 7.64 -8.41
C GLY A 38 -4.59 7.63 -8.55
N LEU A 39 -5.12 6.87 -9.52
CA LEU A 39 -6.55 6.65 -9.69
C LEU A 39 -7.14 5.86 -8.51
N SER A 40 -6.46 4.83 -8.02
CA SER A 40 -6.95 4.05 -6.88
C SER A 40 -6.94 4.83 -5.57
N LEU A 41 -6.03 5.79 -5.37
CA LEU A 41 -6.07 6.69 -4.21
C LEU A 41 -7.35 7.52 -4.17
N GLY A 42 -7.88 7.93 -5.32
CA GLY A 42 -9.16 8.61 -5.48
C GLY A 42 -10.30 7.67 -5.87
N ALA A 43 -10.29 6.42 -5.38
CA ALA A 43 -11.28 5.41 -5.76
C ALA A 43 -12.73 5.89 -5.61
N GLU A 44 -13.02 6.67 -4.57
CA GLU A 44 -14.34 7.24 -4.27
C GLU A 44 -14.84 8.22 -5.34
N LEU A 45 -13.95 8.72 -6.20
CA LEU A 45 -14.29 9.59 -7.34
C LEU A 45 -14.61 8.79 -8.61
N ILE A 46 -14.17 7.53 -8.67
CA ILE A 46 -14.26 6.66 -9.85
C ILE A 46 -15.34 5.59 -9.66
N ALA A 47 -15.39 5.00 -8.48
CA ALA A 47 -16.28 3.92 -8.09
C ALA A 47 -16.89 4.23 -6.72
N ASN A 48 -18.16 4.63 -6.69
CA ASN A 48 -18.86 4.94 -5.45
C ASN A 48 -20.37 4.73 -5.61
N ASP A 49 -21.03 4.31 -4.54
CA ASP A 49 -22.49 4.17 -4.49
C ASP A 49 -23.23 5.47 -4.13
N ARG A 50 -22.46 6.52 -3.86
CA ARG A 50 -22.95 7.88 -3.63
C ARG A 50 -22.55 8.79 -4.80
N PRO A 51 -23.41 9.74 -5.21
CA PRO A 51 -23.04 10.76 -6.18
C PRO A 51 -21.98 11.71 -5.61
N LEU A 52 -21.15 12.28 -6.50
CA LEU A 52 -20.09 13.22 -6.15
C LEU A 52 -20.68 14.56 -5.69
N LEU A 53 -21.75 15.00 -6.35
CA LEU A 53 -22.42 16.27 -6.10
C LEU A 53 -23.91 16.11 -6.37
N VAL A 54 -24.73 16.67 -5.48
CA VAL A 54 -26.18 16.73 -5.62
C VAL A 54 -26.61 18.18 -5.47
N LYS A 55 -27.40 18.67 -6.41
CA LYS A 55 -28.12 19.94 -6.25
C LYS A 55 -29.57 19.61 -5.96
N TYR A 56 -30.10 20.10 -4.84
CA TYR A 56 -31.50 19.88 -4.46
C TYR A 56 -32.07 21.13 -3.80
N GLN A 57 -33.24 21.60 -4.27
CA GLN A 57 -33.91 22.83 -3.78
C GLN A 57 -32.98 24.05 -3.69
N GLY A 58 -32.08 24.21 -4.67
CA GLY A 58 -31.14 25.34 -4.73
C GLY A 58 -29.86 25.19 -3.89
N SER A 59 -29.77 24.18 -3.02
CA SER A 59 -28.58 23.91 -2.20
C SER A 59 -27.69 22.80 -2.81
N PHE A 60 -26.39 22.90 -2.58
CA PHE A 60 -25.41 21.89 -3.01
C PHE A 60 -25.03 20.98 -1.85
N TYR A 61 -25.03 19.68 -2.13
CA TYR A 61 -24.67 18.61 -1.21
C TYR A 61 -23.53 17.80 -1.82
N PHE A 62 -22.60 17.32 -0.99
CA PHE A 62 -21.44 16.52 -1.41
C PHE A 62 -21.46 15.13 -0.75
N PRO A 63 -22.29 14.18 -1.22
CA PRO A 63 -22.49 12.89 -0.57
C PRO A 63 -21.25 11.99 -0.51
N VAL A 64 -20.29 12.22 -1.42
CA VAL A 64 -18.99 11.53 -1.41
C VAL A 64 -18.17 11.81 -0.15
N PHE A 65 -18.31 12.99 0.47
CA PHE A 65 -17.54 13.38 1.66
C PHE A 65 -18.36 13.38 2.96
N LYS A 66 -19.68 13.49 2.85
CA LYS A 66 -20.58 13.60 4.00
C LYS A 66 -21.79 12.72 3.79
N GLU A 67 -22.16 11.99 4.83
CA GLU A 67 -23.40 11.22 4.85
C GLU A 67 -24.59 12.15 5.13
N TYR A 68 -25.68 11.93 4.37
CA TYR A 68 -26.94 12.67 4.49
C TYR A 68 -28.06 11.66 4.67
N ALA A 69 -29.12 12.09 5.37
CA ALA A 69 -30.30 11.26 5.57
C ALA A 69 -31.25 11.38 4.38
N GLU A 70 -32.14 10.40 4.17
CA GLU A 70 -33.17 10.51 3.12
C GLU A 70 -34.08 11.72 3.35
N THR A 71 -34.36 12.06 4.61
CA THR A 71 -35.15 13.25 4.99
C THR A 71 -34.57 14.56 4.48
N ASP A 72 -33.24 14.64 4.29
CA ASP A 72 -32.58 15.85 3.76
C ASP A 72 -32.98 16.13 2.30
N PHE A 73 -33.44 15.10 1.59
CA PHE A 73 -33.91 15.18 0.21
C PHE A 73 -35.44 15.02 0.09
N GLY A 74 -36.17 15.12 1.21
CA GLY A 74 -37.63 14.97 1.25
C GLY A 74 -38.11 13.52 1.39
N GLY A 75 -37.21 12.57 1.68
CA GLY A 75 -37.54 11.19 1.99
C GLY A 75 -38.19 11.04 3.37
N VAL A 76 -38.63 9.81 3.67
CA VAL A 76 -39.45 9.53 4.87
C VAL A 76 -38.61 9.06 6.06
N PHE A 77 -37.48 8.40 5.80
CA PHE A 77 -36.69 7.74 6.84
C PHE A 77 -35.45 8.56 7.25
N PRO A 78 -35.10 8.62 8.54
CA PRO A 78 -33.86 9.24 9.01
C PRO A 78 -32.63 8.33 8.83
N SER A 79 -32.68 7.41 7.86
CA SER A 79 -31.59 6.52 7.48
C SER A 79 -30.68 7.17 6.45
N ALA A 80 -29.47 6.61 6.29
CA ALA A 80 -28.53 7.02 5.25
C ALA A 80 -29.18 6.98 3.86
N ALA A 81 -29.06 8.07 3.12
CA ALA A 81 -29.67 8.23 1.81
C ALA A 81 -29.15 7.20 0.79
N ASN A 82 -30.04 6.34 0.30
CA ASN A 82 -29.75 5.45 -0.82
C ASN A 82 -30.08 6.13 -2.17
N TYR A 83 -29.11 6.84 -2.72
CA TYR A 83 -29.27 7.59 -3.98
C TYR A 83 -29.55 6.70 -5.21
N ARG A 84 -29.36 5.38 -5.11
CA ARG A 84 -29.67 4.42 -6.18
C ARG A 84 -31.11 3.95 -6.15
N ASP A 85 -31.84 4.20 -5.06
CA ASP A 85 -33.27 3.89 -4.99
C ASP A 85 -34.02 4.78 -6.00
N PRO A 86 -34.78 4.19 -6.95
CA PRO A 86 -35.59 4.96 -7.91
C PRO A 86 -36.52 5.97 -7.24
N PHE A 87 -37.04 5.68 -6.03
CA PHE A 87 -37.90 6.61 -5.30
C PHE A 87 -37.16 7.89 -4.90
N LEU A 88 -36.01 7.75 -4.22
CA LEU A 88 -35.22 8.89 -3.78
C LEU A 88 -34.60 9.64 -4.96
N ALA A 89 -34.10 8.91 -5.96
CA ALA A 89 -33.54 9.49 -7.18
C ALA A 89 -34.57 10.37 -7.90
N GLY A 90 -35.81 9.88 -8.07
CA GLY A 90 -36.89 10.64 -8.67
C GLY A 90 -37.26 11.90 -7.88
N LEU A 91 -37.22 11.85 -6.54
CA LEU A 91 -37.50 13.01 -5.70
C LEU A 91 -36.42 14.10 -5.85
N ILE A 92 -35.16 13.70 -5.93
CA ILE A 92 -34.04 14.63 -6.15
C ILE A 92 -34.13 15.25 -7.56
N GLU A 93 -34.40 14.44 -8.59
CA GLU A 93 -34.47 14.88 -9.98
C GLU A 93 -35.64 15.82 -10.27
N GLN A 94 -36.73 15.76 -9.50
CA GLN A 94 -37.84 16.72 -9.62
C GLN A 94 -37.42 18.16 -9.30
N ASN A 95 -36.48 18.36 -8.38
CA ASN A 95 -36.08 19.68 -7.88
C ASN A 95 -34.55 19.89 -7.91
N GLY A 96 -33.86 19.17 -8.79
CA GLY A 96 -32.43 18.97 -8.64
C GLY A 96 -31.78 18.07 -9.70
N TRP A 97 -30.52 17.73 -9.45
CA TRP A 97 -29.75 16.79 -10.26
C TRP A 97 -28.62 16.16 -9.44
N MET A 98 -28.12 15.03 -9.92
CA MET A 98 -27.01 14.29 -9.31
C MET A 98 -25.89 14.05 -10.31
N LEU A 99 -24.65 14.32 -9.90
CA LEU A 99 -23.44 13.98 -10.65
C LEU A 99 -22.85 12.69 -10.10
N TRP A 100 -22.86 11.63 -10.90
CA TRP A 100 -22.37 10.31 -10.52
C TRP A 100 -20.91 10.07 -10.93
N PRO A 101 -20.14 9.29 -10.15
CA PRO A 101 -18.91 8.69 -10.66
C PRO A 101 -19.20 7.71 -11.82
N PRO A 102 -18.19 7.37 -12.63
CA PRO A 102 -18.34 6.41 -13.73
C PRO A 102 -18.91 5.05 -13.30
N ALA A 103 -18.38 4.48 -12.21
CA ALA A 103 -18.93 3.27 -11.62
C ALA A 103 -19.77 3.63 -10.38
N ARG A 104 -21.05 3.27 -10.40
CA ARG A 104 -22.04 3.65 -9.36
C ARG A 104 -22.08 2.67 -8.19
N PHE A 105 -20.97 1.99 -7.91
CA PHE A 105 -20.85 0.99 -6.85
C PHE A 105 -19.61 1.26 -6.02
N SER A 106 -19.74 1.14 -4.71
CA SER A 106 -18.61 1.03 -3.80
C SER A 106 -18.19 -0.44 -3.68
N HIS A 107 -17.00 -0.69 -3.13
CA HIS A 107 -16.43 -2.02 -2.90
C HIS A 107 -17.35 -2.98 -2.12
N ASN A 108 -18.27 -2.47 -1.31
CA ASN A 108 -19.19 -3.27 -0.49
C ASN A 108 -20.65 -3.22 -0.98
N THR A 109 -20.96 -2.46 -2.03
CA THR A 109 -22.32 -2.29 -2.52
C THR A 109 -22.78 -3.55 -3.26
N VAL A 110 -23.86 -4.17 -2.79
CA VAL A 110 -24.49 -5.32 -3.44
C VAL A 110 -25.47 -4.83 -4.51
N ASN A 111 -25.37 -5.37 -5.72
CA ASN A 111 -26.39 -5.15 -6.76
C ASN A 111 -27.52 -6.17 -6.58
N TYR A 112 -28.68 -5.70 -6.12
CA TYR A 112 -29.88 -6.54 -5.98
C TYR A 112 -30.66 -6.71 -7.30
N ASN A 113 -30.38 -5.87 -8.31
CA ASN A 113 -31.11 -5.84 -9.57
C ASN A 113 -30.40 -6.64 -10.67
N LEU A 114 -29.86 -7.82 -10.31
CA LEU A 114 -29.13 -8.65 -11.25
C LEU A 114 -30.10 -9.47 -12.15
N PRO A 115 -29.83 -9.58 -13.46
CA PRO A 115 -30.65 -10.38 -14.37
C PRO A 115 -30.45 -11.89 -14.18
N VAL A 116 -29.35 -12.30 -13.55
CA VAL A 116 -29.00 -13.68 -13.23
C VAL A 116 -28.53 -13.79 -11.78
N PRO A 117 -28.63 -14.97 -11.13
CA PRO A 117 -28.04 -15.18 -9.82
C PRO A 117 -26.54 -14.87 -9.82
N ALA A 118 -26.04 -14.32 -8.71
CA ALA A 118 -24.62 -14.06 -8.52
C ALA A 118 -23.82 -15.38 -8.56
N PRO A 119 -22.59 -15.39 -9.14
CA PRO A 119 -21.92 -14.29 -9.82
C PRO A 119 -22.47 -14.02 -11.24
N ALA A 120 -22.75 -12.76 -11.54
CA ALA A 120 -23.25 -12.33 -12.86
C ALA A 120 -22.09 -11.93 -13.81
N PRO A 121 -22.19 -12.22 -15.12
CA PRO A 121 -21.18 -11.84 -16.11
C PRO A 121 -21.10 -10.30 -16.30
N PRO A 122 -20.04 -9.80 -16.97
CA PRO A 122 -19.91 -8.38 -17.31
C PRO A 122 -21.15 -7.78 -17.99
N SER A 123 -21.57 -6.61 -17.53
CA SER A 123 -22.74 -5.88 -18.03
C SER A 123 -22.46 -4.37 -18.14
N ALA A 124 -23.39 -3.61 -18.72
CA ALA A 124 -23.28 -2.16 -18.82
C ALA A 124 -23.30 -1.46 -17.44
N GLU A 125 -23.92 -2.10 -16.44
CA GLU A 125 -23.97 -1.61 -15.07
C GLU A 125 -22.75 -2.09 -14.26
N ASN A 126 -22.39 -3.37 -14.36
CA ASN A 126 -21.22 -3.96 -13.71
C ASN A 126 -20.17 -4.35 -14.76
N TRP A 127 -19.23 -3.45 -15.08
CA TRP A 127 -18.35 -3.58 -16.25
C TRP A 127 -17.46 -4.83 -16.27
N LEU A 128 -17.12 -5.36 -15.09
CA LEU A 128 -16.36 -6.61 -14.94
C LEU A 128 -17.18 -7.74 -14.32
N GLY A 129 -18.49 -7.56 -14.20
CA GLY A 129 -19.41 -8.51 -13.56
C GLY A 129 -19.47 -8.35 -12.05
N THR A 130 -20.09 -9.33 -11.39
CA THR A 130 -20.24 -9.37 -9.93
C THR A 130 -19.58 -10.59 -9.31
N ASP A 131 -19.23 -10.49 -8.03
CA ASP A 131 -18.76 -11.63 -7.24
C ASP A 131 -19.92 -12.54 -6.80
N ASP A 132 -19.62 -13.58 -6.02
CA ASP A 132 -20.58 -14.55 -5.48
C ASP A 132 -21.63 -13.92 -4.55
N GLN A 133 -21.38 -12.70 -4.05
CA GLN A 133 -22.28 -11.92 -3.19
C GLN A 133 -23.03 -10.82 -3.97
N GLY A 134 -22.85 -10.74 -5.30
CA GLY A 134 -23.49 -9.73 -6.15
C GLY A 134 -22.86 -8.33 -6.07
N ARG A 135 -21.64 -8.19 -5.55
CA ARG A 135 -20.91 -6.91 -5.48
C ARG A 135 -20.11 -6.66 -6.76
N ASP A 136 -19.92 -5.40 -7.10
CA ASP A 136 -19.22 -5.00 -8.33
C ASP A 136 -17.72 -5.33 -8.29
N VAL A 137 -17.24 -6.14 -9.25
CA VAL A 137 -15.84 -6.57 -9.31
C VAL A 137 -14.89 -5.41 -9.65
N LEU A 138 -15.31 -4.48 -10.51
CA LEU A 138 -14.46 -3.34 -10.89
C LEU A 138 -14.18 -2.42 -9.70
N ALA A 139 -15.22 -2.06 -8.95
CA ALA A 139 -15.10 -1.30 -7.72
C ALA A 139 -14.16 -2.01 -6.74
N ARG A 140 -14.37 -3.31 -6.49
CA ARG A 140 -13.52 -4.10 -5.60
C ARG A 140 -12.05 -4.12 -6.05
N LEU A 141 -11.77 -4.19 -7.35
CA LEU A 141 -10.40 -4.15 -7.87
C LEU A 141 -9.73 -2.79 -7.66
N ILE A 142 -10.45 -1.68 -7.87
CA ILE A 142 -9.89 -0.33 -7.67
C ILE A 142 -9.56 -0.10 -6.19
N TYR A 143 -10.47 -0.43 -5.28
CA TYR A 143 -10.26 -0.28 -3.83
C TYR A 143 -9.18 -1.27 -3.32
N GLY A 144 -9.22 -2.52 -3.78
CA GLY A 144 -8.24 -3.54 -3.43
C GLY A 144 -6.82 -3.19 -3.90
N LEU A 145 -6.68 -2.61 -5.11
CA LEU A 145 -5.39 -2.13 -5.60
C LEU A 145 -4.80 -1.06 -4.66
N ARG A 146 -5.61 -0.10 -4.22
CA ARG A 146 -5.19 0.93 -3.26
C ARG A 146 -4.64 0.29 -1.98
N ILE A 147 -5.40 -0.63 -1.38
CA ILE A 147 -5.05 -1.25 -0.10
C ILE A 147 -3.79 -2.10 -0.24
N SER A 148 -3.73 -2.99 -1.23
CA SER A 148 -2.59 -3.89 -1.45
C SER A 148 -1.30 -3.12 -1.71
N VAL A 149 -1.34 -2.06 -2.54
CA VAL A 149 -0.15 -1.25 -2.83
C VAL A 149 0.29 -0.44 -1.61
N LEU A 150 -0.63 0.21 -0.90
CA LEU A 150 -0.30 0.95 0.32
C LEU A 150 0.30 0.04 1.38
N PHE A 151 -0.30 -1.14 1.58
CA PHE A 151 0.18 -2.14 2.52
C PHE A 151 1.60 -2.60 2.16
N GLY A 152 1.81 -3.02 0.92
CA GLY A 152 3.10 -3.49 0.45
C GLY A 152 4.19 -2.42 0.56
N LEU A 153 3.88 -1.17 0.21
CA LEU A 153 4.82 -0.04 0.31
C LEU A 153 5.18 0.27 1.77
N LEU A 154 4.18 0.38 2.66
CA LEU A 154 4.41 0.65 4.08
C LEU A 154 5.22 -0.48 4.72
N LEU A 155 4.84 -1.74 4.49
CA LEU A 155 5.53 -2.89 5.04
C LEU A 155 6.99 -2.95 4.54
N THR A 156 7.21 -2.74 3.24
CA THR A 156 8.56 -2.76 2.67
C THR A 156 9.42 -1.63 3.20
N LEU A 157 8.90 -0.40 3.26
CA LEU A 157 9.67 0.76 3.73
C LEU A 157 10.04 0.64 5.20
N THR A 158 9.06 0.34 6.07
CA THR A 158 9.29 0.20 7.51
C THR A 158 10.23 -0.97 7.82
N SER A 159 9.98 -2.13 7.21
CA SER A 159 10.84 -3.32 7.35
C SER A 159 12.26 -3.06 6.83
N SER A 160 12.40 -2.32 5.73
CA SER A 160 13.71 -1.96 5.19
C SER A 160 14.49 -1.04 6.11
N VAL A 161 13.83 -0.02 6.69
CA VAL A 161 14.50 0.88 7.65
C VAL A 161 15.03 0.10 8.85
N ILE A 162 14.21 -0.78 9.44
CA ILE A 162 14.59 -1.59 10.60
C ILE A 162 15.69 -2.59 10.22
N GLY A 163 15.51 -3.33 9.13
CA GLY A 163 16.46 -4.34 8.66
C GLY A 163 17.82 -3.76 8.27
N VAL A 164 17.83 -2.59 7.60
CA VAL A 164 19.06 -1.86 7.27
C VAL A 164 19.75 -1.36 8.54
N ALA A 165 19.02 -0.79 9.50
CA ALA A 165 19.60 -0.34 10.75
C ALA A 165 20.24 -1.50 11.53
N ALA A 166 19.51 -2.61 11.70
CA ALA A 166 20.00 -3.80 12.40
C ALA A 166 21.22 -4.42 11.68
N GLY A 167 21.13 -4.64 10.36
CA GLY A 167 22.23 -5.18 9.57
C GLY A 167 23.46 -4.28 9.55
N ALA A 168 23.27 -2.95 9.51
CA ALA A 168 24.35 -1.98 9.58
C ALA A 168 25.10 -2.05 10.91
N VAL A 169 24.37 -2.12 12.03
CA VAL A 169 24.96 -2.25 13.38
C VAL A 169 25.72 -3.58 13.49
N GLN A 170 25.11 -4.70 13.07
CA GLN A 170 25.76 -6.01 13.09
C GLN A 170 27.03 -6.04 12.26
N GLY A 171 26.97 -5.59 11.01
CA GLY A 171 28.10 -5.65 10.12
C GLY A 171 29.21 -4.66 10.47
N TYR A 172 28.87 -3.47 10.99
CA TYR A 172 29.86 -2.46 11.36
C TYR A 172 30.63 -2.81 12.62
N PHE A 173 29.97 -3.28 13.67
CA PHE A 173 30.65 -3.59 14.93
C PHE A 173 31.24 -5.01 14.91
N GLY A 174 30.54 -5.99 14.35
CA GLY A 174 30.99 -7.38 14.30
C GLY A 174 31.14 -8.03 15.68
N GLY A 175 31.81 -9.17 15.74
CA GLY A 175 32.18 -9.84 17.00
C GLY A 175 30.96 -10.21 17.85
N ARG A 176 30.96 -9.79 19.12
CA ARG A 176 29.89 -10.12 20.08
C ARG A 176 28.54 -9.50 19.70
N VAL A 177 28.52 -8.29 19.16
CA VAL A 177 27.28 -7.61 18.72
C VAL A 177 26.63 -8.42 17.61
N ASP A 178 27.42 -8.82 16.62
CA ASP A 178 26.94 -9.63 15.52
C ASP A 178 26.44 -11.00 16.01
N LEU A 179 27.23 -11.70 16.85
CA LEU A 179 26.87 -13.00 17.39
C LEU A 179 25.54 -12.97 18.17
N LEU A 180 25.34 -11.97 19.04
CA LEU A 180 24.09 -11.82 19.81
C LEU A 180 22.88 -11.63 18.90
N PHE A 181 22.97 -10.74 17.91
CA PHE A 181 21.88 -10.54 16.96
C PHE A 181 21.64 -11.78 16.09
N GLN A 182 22.68 -12.49 15.65
CA GLN A 182 22.51 -13.73 14.88
C GLN A 182 21.75 -14.78 15.70
N ARG A 183 22.08 -14.95 16.99
CA ARG A 183 21.33 -15.87 17.87
C ARG A 183 19.87 -15.45 18.04
N PHE A 184 19.63 -14.16 18.21
CA PHE A 184 18.26 -13.65 18.27
C PHE A 184 17.48 -13.93 16.98
N LEU A 185 18.08 -13.66 15.81
CA LEU A 185 17.44 -13.87 14.51
C LEU A 185 17.20 -15.36 14.21
N GLU A 186 18.10 -16.25 14.63
CA GLU A 186 17.91 -17.70 14.51
C GLU A 186 16.69 -18.17 15.31
N ILE A 187 16.55 -17.71 16.57
CA ILE A 187 15.38 -18.01 17.41
C ILE A 187 14.12 -17.41 16.81
N TRP A 188 14.19 -16.15 16.37
CA TRP A 188 13.06 -15.42 15.78
C TRP A 188 12.58 -16.08 14.49
N GLY A 189 13.50 -16.50 13.62
CA GLY A 189 13.20 -17.19 12.37
C GLY A 189 12.71 -18.63 12.56
N GLY A 190 12.91 -19.22 13.74
CA GLY A 190 12.33 -20.52 14.10
C GLY A 190 10.82 -20.46 14.42
N LEU A 191 10.27 -19.27 14.62
CA LEU A 191 8.85 -19.08 14.91
C LEU A 191 8.00 -19.22 13.63
N PRO A 192 6.99 -20.11 13.58
CA PRO A 192 6.13 -20.23 12.42
C PRO A 192 5.20 -19.01 12.28
N GLN A 193 5.48 -18.17 11.28
CA GLN A 193 4.75 -16.92 11.05
C GLN A 193 3.23 -17.09 10.95
N LEU A 194 2.76 -18.14 10.26
CA LEU A 194 1.32 -18.42 10.11
C LEU A 194 0.65 -18.74 11.46
N PHE A 195 1.32 -19.47 12.36
CA PHE A 195 0.74 -19.77 13.68
C PHE A 195 0.59 -18.52 14.53
N ILE A 196 1.57 -17.60 14.49
CA ILE A 196 1.46 -16.32 15.19
C ILE A 196 0.28 -15.51 14.65
N LEU A 197 0.07 -15.50 13.34
CA LEU A 197 -1.10 -14.83 12.73
C LEU A 197 -2.43 -15.45 13.16
N ILE A 198 -2.52 -16.80 13.22
CA ILE A 198 -3.70 -17.51 13.71
C ILE A 198 -3.99 -17.18 15.18
N ILE A 199 -2.95 -17.13 16.02
CA ILE A 199 -3.10 -16.78 17.43
C ILE A 199 -3.59 -15.33 17.56
N VAL A 200 -3.00 -14.39 16.81
CA VAL A 200 -3.42 -12.98 16.86
C VAL A 200 -4.84 -12.81 16.35
N SER A 201 -5.22 -13.46 15.23
CA SER A 201 -6.57 -13.37 14.68
C SER A 201 -7.64 -13.96 15.60
N SER A 202 -7.26 -14.93 16.47
CA SER A 202 -8.17 -15.50 17.46
C SER A 202 -8.48 -14.56 18.63
N VAL A 203 -7.62 -13.58 18.90
CA VAL A 203 -7.76 -12.65 20.03
C VAL A 203 -8.21 -11.26 19.56
N VAL A 204 -7.78 -10.84 18.38
CA VAL A 204 -8.01 -9.51 17.82
C VAL A 204 -8.52 -9.66 16.40
N THR A 205 -9.54 -8.88 16.03
CA THR A 205 -10.02 -8.83 14.65
C THR A 205 -8.89 -8.34 13.72
N PRO A 206 -8.49 -9.13 12.71
CA PRO A 206 -7.51 -8.69 11.73
C PRO A 206 -8.00 -7.43 11.01
N GLY A 207 -7.08 -6.50 10.80
CA GLY A 207 -7.32 -5.26 10.09
C GLY A 207 -6.00 -4.75 9.52
N PHE A 208 -6.05 -3.64 8.80
CA PHE A 208 -4.88 -3.11 8.09
C PHE A 208 -3.66 -2.94 9.00
N TRP A 209 -3.83 -2.27 10.13
CA TRP A 209 -2.72 -1.96 11.04
C TRP A 209 -2.24 -3.18 11.84
N THR A 210 -3.14 -4.08 12.25
CA THR A 210 -2.75 -5.26 13.02
C THR A 210 -1.97 -6.24 12.14
N LEU A 211 -2.41 -6.47 10.91
CA LEU A 211 -1.68 -7.28 9.94
C LEU A 211 -0.35 -6.64 9.54
N LEU A 212 -0.33 -5.32 9.34
CA LEU A 212 0.90 -4.59 9.02
C LEU A 212 1.94 -4.80 10.12
N LEU A 213 1.56 -4.64 11.40
CA LEU A 213 2.46 -4.81 12.53
C LEU A 213 2.95 -6.25 12.66
N VAL A 214 2.06 -7.24 12.60
CA VAL A 214 2.46 -8.65 12.71
C VAL A 214 3.36 -9.07 11.56
N LEU A 215 3.07 -8.66 10.32
CA LEU A 215 3.95 -8.95 9.19
C LEU A 215 5.27 -8.19 9.27
N MET A 216 5.26 -6.93 9.74
CA MET A 216 6.48 -6.14 9.94
C MET A 216 7.41 -6.83 10.92
N LEU A 217 6.89 -7.43 12.00
CA LEU A 217 7.66 -8.17 13.01
C LEU A 217 8.52 -9.29 12.43
N PHE A 218 8.16 -9.87 11.28
CA PHE A 218 8.95 -10.90 10.61
C PHE A 218 9.72 -10.37 9.40
N SER A 219 9.11 -9.47 8.62
CA SER A 219 9.64 -9.03 7.32
C SER A 219 10.98 -8.27 7.41
N TRP A 220 11.21 -7.51 8.47
CA TRP A 220 12.45 -6.73 8.66
C TRP A 220 13.75 -7.57 8.63
N THR A 221 13.67 -8.84 9.02
CA THR A 221 14.82 -9.75 9.07
C THR A 221 15.42 -10.03 7.69
N SER A 222 14.62 -9.91 6.62
CA SER A 222 14.98 -10.26 5.25
C SER A 222 16.20 -9.49 4.72
N LEU A 223 16.31 -8.21 5.07
CA LEU A 223 17.41 -7.35 4.61
C LEU A 223 18.63 -7.36 5.51
N VAL A 224 18.49 -7.88 6.74
CA VAL A 224 19.55 -7.84 7.75
C VAL A 224 20.81 -8.55 7.25
N GLY A 225 20.68 -9.77 6.72
CA GLY A 225 21.81 -10.55 6.24
C GLY A 225 22.56 -9.89 5.08
N VAL A 226 21.83 -9.31 4.12
CA VAL A 226 22.39 -8.62 2.95
C VAL A 226 23.17 -7.38 3.38
N VAL A 227 22.56 -6.53 4.22
CA VAL A 227 23.18 -5.29 4.70
C VAL A 227 24.37 -5.60 5.59
N ARG A 228 24.25 -6.61 6.46
CA ARG A 228 25.35 -7.09 7.31
C ARG A 228 26.57 -7.48 6.48
N ALA A 229 26.38 -8.27 5.43
CA ALA A 229 27.49 -8.70 4.56
C ALA A 229 28.18 -7.50 3.89
N GLU A 230 27.39 -6.55 3.39
CA GLU A 230 27.91 -5.31 2.80
C GLU A 230 28.70 -4.47 3.80
N PHE A 231 28.21 -4.32 5.04
CA PHE A 231 28.91 -3.58 6.09
C PHE A 231 30.19 -4.28 6.57
N LEU A 232 30.17 -5.62 6.70
CA LEU A 232 31.36 -6.42 7.04
C LEU A 232 32.47 -6.28 5.99
N ARG A 233 32.09 -6.24 4.71
CA ARG A 233 33.02 -5.99 3.61
C ARG A 233 33.52 -4.54 3.64
N ALA A 234 32.59 -3.59 3.72
CA ALA A 234 32.89 -2.17 3.52
C ALA A 234 33.71 -1.55 4.65
N ARG A 235 33.59 -2.04 5.89
CA ARG A 235 34.41 -1.55 7.01
C ARG A 235 35.92 -1.80 6.83
N ASN A 236 36.30 -2.71 5.93
CA ASN A 236 37.69 -3.04 5.65
C ASN A 236 38.32 -2.22 4.51
N PHE A 237 37.56 -1.34 3.86
CA PHE A 237 38.09 -0.49 2.80
C PHE A 237 39.01 0.61 3.33
N ASP A 238 40.02 0.99 2.53
CA ASP A 238 41.05 1.95 2.91
C ASP A 238 40.48 3.32 3.25
N TYR A 239 39.46 3.78 2.52
CA TYR A 239 38.80 5.06 2.82
C TYR A 239 38.09 5.07 4.18
N VAL A 240 37.61 3.92 4.66
CA VAL A 240 37.01 3.79 5.99
C VAL A 240 38.08 3.80 7.07
N ARG A 241 39.19 3.10 6.85
CA ARG A 241 40.35 3.10 7.75
C ARG A 241 40.98 4.49 7.86
N ALA A 242 41.13 5.19 6.74
CA ALA A 242 41.60 6.57 6.70
C ALA A 242 40.67 7.52 7.46
N ALA A 243 39.34 7.43 7.25
CA ALA A 243 38.37 8.25 7.99
C ALA A 243 38.43 8.01 9.51
N ARG A 244 38.66 6.76 9.94
CA ARG A 244 38.87 6.41 11.35
C ARG A 244 40.18 6.99 11.89
N ALA A 245 41.28 6.90 11.14
CA ALA A 245 42.57 7.47 11.53
C ALA A 245 42.52 9.00 11.66
N LEU A 246 41.65 9.67 10.89
CA LEU A 246 41.37 11.10 10.98
C LEU A 246 40.42 11.47 12.14
N GLY A 247 40.05 10.51 13.02
CA GLY A 247 39.24 10.76 14.21
C GLY A 247 37.74 10.88 13.96
N MET A 248 37.23 10.42 12.80
CA MET A 248 35.79 10.43 12.54
C MET A 248 35.06 9.41 13.43
N THR A 249 33.97 9.83 14.06
CA THR A 249 33.10 8.96 14.87
C THR A 249 32.48 7.84 14.03
N ASP A 250 32.35 6.64 14.60
CA ASP A 250 31.79 5.45 13.95
C ASP A 250 30.43 5.70 13.26
N GLY A 251 29.48 6.38 13.92
CA GLY A 251 28.18 6.69 13.33
C GLY A 251 28.25 7.58 12.09
N ARG A 252 29.15 8.58 12.07
CA ARG A 252 29.40 9.41 10.87
C ARG A 252 30.03 8.59 9.76
N ILE A 253 30.95 7.67 10.08
CA ILE A 253 31.54 6.75 9.11
C ILE A 253 30.46 5.86 8.50
N MET A 254 29.59 5.28 9.33
CA MET A 254 28.49 4.43 8.87
C MET A 254 27.57 5.16 7.89
N ILE A 255 27.04 6.33 8.27
CA ILE A 255 26.04 7.05 7.47
C ILE A 255 26.66 7.67 6.22
N LYS A 256 27.86 8.24 6.31
CA LYS A 256 28.46 9.02 5.22
C LYS A 256 29.28 8.19 4.24
N HIS A 257 29.91 7.11 4.70
CA HIS A 257 30.88 6.35 3.90
C HIS A 257 30.44 4.93 3.61
N VAL A 258 29.83 4.22 4.57
CA VAL A 258 29.51 2.79 4.41
C VAL A 258 28.11 2.56 3.85
N LEU A 259 27.10 3.18 4.47
CA LEU A 259 25.68 3.00 4.14
C LEU A 259 25.38 3.32 2.67
N PRO A 260 25.83 4.43 2.06
CA PRO A 260 25.50 4.74 0.66
C PRO A 260 26.00 3.69 -0.33
N ASN A 261 27.07 2.96 0.02
CA ASN A 261 27.61 1.87 -0.79
C ASN A 261 26.78 0.57 -0.57
N ALA A 262 26.44 0.28 0.68
CA ALA A 262 25.62 -0.87 1.05
C ALA A 262 24.18 -0.80 0.49
N MET A 263 23.64 0.40 0.27
CA MET A 263 22.30 0.61 -0.27
C MET A 263 22.09 0.02 -1.67
N VAL A 264 23.16 -0.24 -2.44
CA VAL A 264 23.04 -0.84 -3.78
C VAL A 264 22.38 -2.22 -3.70
N ALA A 265 22.82 -3.06 -2.77
CA ALA A 265 22.24 -4.39 -2.58
C ALA A 265 20.82 -4.29 -2.02
N THR A 266 20.59 -3.43 -1.01
CA THR A 266 19.26 -3.22 -0.41
C THR A 266 18.22 -2.81 -1.45
N LEU A 267 18.53 -1.80 -2.27
CA LEU A 267 17.62 -1.30 -3.32
C LEU A 267 17.29 -2.36 -4.36
N THR A 268 18.20 -3.32 -4.59
CA THR A 268 17.98 -4.43 -5.53
C THR A 268 16.93 -5.43 -4.99
N PHE A 269 16.87 -5.62 -3.67
CA PHE A 269 15.92 -6.54 -3.03
C PHE A 269 14.55 -5.92 -2.73
N MET A 270 14.45 -4.58 -2.61
CA MET A 270 13.18 -3.90 -2.26
C MET A 270 11.99 -4.28 -3.17
N PRO A 271 12.12 -4.41 -4.50
CA PRO A 271 11.01 -4.82 -5.36
C PRO A 271 10.46 -6.22 -5.02
N PHE A 272 11.35 -7.15 -4.62
CA PHE A 272 10.96 -8.50 -4.25
C PHE A 272 10.23 -8.52 -2.91
N ILE A 273 10.68 -7.70 -1.95
CA ILE A 273 10.00 -7.55 -0.65
C ILE A 273 8.62 -6.93 -0.85
N LEU A 274 8.49 -5.92 -1.71
CA LEU A 274 7.21 -5.31 -2.06
C LEU A 274 6.25 -6.33 -2.69
N SER A 275 6.71 -7.06 -3.69
CA SER A 275 5.91 -8.10 -4.35
C SER A 275 5.51 -9.20 -3.37
N GLY A 276 6.46 -9.71 -2.58
CA GLY A 276 6.22 -10.73 -1.56
C GLY A 276 5.27 -10.26 -0.46
N SER A 277 5.30 -8.98 -0.09
CA SER A 277 4.38 -8.38 0.88
C SER A 277 2.93 -8.39 0.38
N ILE A 278 2.73 -8.07 -0.90
CA ILE A 278 1.40 -8.10 -1.54
C ILE A 278 0.90 -9.54 -1.61
N VAL A 279 1.74 -10.48 -2.06
CA VAL A 279 1.39 -11.90 -2.12
C VAL A 279 1.06 -12.46 -0.74
N ALA A 280 1.82 -12.08 0.30
CA ALA A 280 1.55 -12.48 1.66
C ALA A 280 0.18 -11.97 2.15
N LEU A 281 -0.15 -10.69 1.90
CA LEU A 281 -1.47 -10.15 2.24
C LEU A 281 -2.59 -10.94 1.55
N THR A 282 -2.49 -11.14 0.23
CA THR A 282 -3.48 -11.89 -0.54
C THR A 282 -3.62 -13.33 -0.05
N ALA A 283 -2.51 -14.00 0.27
CA ALA A 283 -2.55 -15.36 0.82
C ALA A 283 -3.29 -15.43 2.17
N LEU A 284 -3.15 -14.41 3.01
CA LEU A 284 -3.89 -14.33 4.28
C LEU A 284 -5.37 -14.05 4.05
N ASP A 285 -5.72 -13.21 3.08
CA ASP A 285 -7.11 -12.96 2.68
C ASP A 285 -7.78 -14.29 2.26
N PHE A 286 -7.10 -15.12 1.48
CA PHE A 286 -7.58 -16.46 1.10
C PHE A 286 -7.73 -17.43 2.28
N LEU A 287 -6.91 -17.31 3.32
CA LEU A 287 -6.98 -18.13 4.52
C LEU A 287 -8.02 -17.62 5.54
N GLY A 288 -8.71 -16.50 5.25
CA GLY A 288 -9.63 -15.86 6.19
C GLY A 288 -8.94 -15.20 7.39
N LEU A 289 -7.61 -15.00 7.30
CA LEU A 289 -6.79 -14.34 8.31
C LEU A 289 -6.38 -12.93 7.89
N GLY A 290 -6.73 -12.53 6.67
CA GLY A 290 -6.42 -11.26 6.06
C GLY A 290 -7.40 -10.16 6.46
N LEU A 291 -7.58 -9.18 5.59
CA LEU A 291 -8.47 -8.05 5.87
C LEU A 291 -9.93 -8.48 5.96
N PRO A 292 -10.75 -7.80 6.78
CA PRO A 292 -12.14 -8.19 6.98
C PRO A 292 -12.93 -8.10 5.66
N PRO A 293 -13.94 -8.97 5.45
CA PRO A 293 -14.70 -8.99 4.20
C PRO A 293 -15.37 -7.64 3.94
N GLY A 294 -15.03 -7.01 2.82
CA GLY A 294 -15.59 -5.70 2.44
C GLY A 294 -14.77 -4.50 2.91
N SER A 295 -13.48 -4.65 3.19
CA SER A 295 -12.50 -3.55 3.19
C SER A 295 -11.80 -3.40 1.85
#